data_AF-A0A935CTP4-F1
#
_entry.id   AF-A0A935CTP4-F1
#
_cell.length_a   1.000
_cell.length_b   1.000
_cell.length_c   1.000
_cell.angle_alpha   90.00
_cell.angle_beta   90.00
_cell.angle_gamma   90.00
#
_symmetry.space_group_name_H-M   'P 1'
#
loop_
_entity.id
_entity.type
_entity.pdbx_description
1 polymer ?
#
loop_
_entity_poly.entity_id
_entity_poly.type
_entity_poly.pdbx_seq_one_letter_code
_entity_poly.pdbx_strand_id
1 'polypeptide(L)'
;MQRQLVESEKMASLGALVAGVAHEINTPIRVAVTAASFLREEVRRLQRAHQERTMTAAMLEQVESQIIQGADMILANLDRGIQIVRSFKQVAVDTASEAPREIEIGEYFDEILTALHPRLRKTSIKSRCVYRNQSESILTQSRSTRS
;
A
#
# COMPACT_ATOMS: atom_id res chain seq x y z
N MET A 1 26.36 -20.57 21.45
CA MET A 1 26.42 -19.10 21.60
C MET A 1 26.12 -18.37 20.29
N GLN A 2 26.88 -18.57 19.21
CA GLN A 2 26.64 -17.88 17.92
C GLN A 2 25.25 -18.16 17.31
N ARG A 3 24.75 -19.40 17.39
CA ARG A 3 23.39 -19.77 16.95
C ARG A 3 22.28 -19.07 17.77
N GLN A 4 22.45 -18.96 19.08
CA GLN A 4 21.51 -18.25 19.97
C GLN A 4 21.54 -16.73 19.74
N LEU A 5 22.70 -16.16 19.42
CA LEU A 5 22.81 -14.75 19.04
C LEU A 5 22.05 -14.46 17.74
N VAL A 6 22.22 -15.30 16.72
CA VAL A 6 21.49 -15.19 15.44
C VAL A 6 19.97 -15.33 15.64
N GLU A 7 19.55 -16.26 16.51
CA GLU A 7 18.13 -16.48 16.82
C GLU A 7 17.52 -15.31 17.62
N SER A 8 18.30 -14.74 18.55
CA SER A 8 17.95 -13.52 19.28
C SER A 8 17.84 -12.30 18.37
N GLU A 9 18.74 -12.15 17.39
CA GLU A 9 18.68 -11.08 16.39
C GLU A 9 17.45 -11.24 15.47
N LYS A 10 17.15 -12.46 14.99
CA LYS A 10 15.93 -12.75 14.22
C LYS A 10 14.67 -12.38 15.00
N MET A 11 14.58 -12.76 16.28
CA MET A 11 13.43 -12.42 17.15
C MET A 11 13.30 -10.91 17.38
N ALA A 12 14.42 -10.21 17.60
CA ALA A 12 14.42 -8.75 17.77
C ALA A 12 13.97 -8.02 16.49
N SER A 13 14.46 -8.44 15.32
CA SER A 13 14.04 -7.90 14.02
C SER A 13 12.57 -8.16 13.72
N LEU A 14 12.05 -9.35 14.05
CA LEU A 14 10.64 -9.68 13.89
C LEU A 14 9.76 -8.81 14.82
N GLY A 15 10.19 -8.62 16.08
CA GLY A 15 9.51 -7.74 17.04
C GLY A 15 9.45 -6.29 16.57
N ALA A 16 10.55 -5.76 16.04
CA ALA A 16 10.61 -4.42 15.46
C ALA A 16 9.69 -4.27 14.23
N LEU A 17 9.65 -5.29 13.36
CA LEU A 17 8.78 -5.33 12.19
C LEU A 17 7.30 -5.30 12.58
N VAL A 18 6.89 -6.15 13.53
CA VAL A 18 5.50 -6.22 14.03
C VAL A 18 5.09 -4.89 14.66
N ALA A 19 5.96 -4.27 15.46
CA ALA A 19 5.69 -2.97 16.07
C ALA A 19 5.54 -1.86 15.04
N GLY A 20 6.40 -1.84 14.00
CA GLY A 20 6.31 -0.90 12.89
C GLY A 20 5.00 -1.04 12.10
N VAL A 21 4.62 -2.26 11.78
CA VAL A 21 3.37 -2.58 11.06
C VAL A 21 2.15 -2.17 11.89
N ALA A 22 2.15 -2.44 13.20
CA ALA A 22 1.07 -1.99 14.07
C ALA A 22 0.94 -0.46 14.06
N HIS A 23 2.05 0.27 14.12
CA HIS A 23 2.03 1.74 14.07
C HIS A 23 1.51 2.28 12.74
N GLU A 24 1.98 1.70 11.63
CA GLU A 24 1.57 2.11 10.29
C GLU A 24 0.12 1.75 9.97
N ILE A 25 -0.40 0.63 10.48
CA ILE A 25 -1.83 0.24 10.35
C ILE A 25 -2.73 1.17 11.18
N ASN A 26 -2.28 1.56 12.38
CA ASN A 26 -3.09 2.37 13.29
C ASN A 26 -3.40 3.77 12.74
N THR A 27 -2.51 4.33 11.94
CA THR A 27 -2.67 5.68 11.37
C THR A 27 -3.87 5.79 10.42
N PRO A 28 -3.96 5.02 9.31
CA PRO A 28 -5.13 5.05 8.43
C PRO A 28 -6.41 4.67 9.16
N ILE A 29 -6.38 3.69 10.07
CA ILE A 29 -7.55 3.31 10.86
C ILE A 29 -8.07 4.49 11.68
N ARG A 30 -7.18 5.21 12.37
CA ARG A 30 -7.57 6.38 13.17
C ARG A 30 -8.22 7.46 12.31
N VAL A 31 -7.69 7.71 11.11
CA VAL A 31 -8.29 8.68 10.17
C VAL A 31 -9.68 8.23 9.72
N ALA A 32 -9.85 6.95 9.38
CA ALA A 32 -11.16 6.39 9.03
C ALA A 32 -12.17 6.51 10.18
N VAL A 33 -11.75 6.21 11.42
CA VAL A 33 -12.62 6.36 12.61
C VAL A 33 -13.01 7.81 12.85
N THR A 34 -12.08 8.76 12.67
CA THR A 34 -12.39 10.20 12.79
C THR A 34 -13.41 10.63 11.74
N ALA A 35 -13.21 10.25 10.47
CA ALA A 35 -14.16 10.55 9.39
C ALA A 35 -15.54 9.95 9.68
N ALA A 36 -15.60 8.67 10.09
CA ALA A 36 -16.86 8.02 10.45
C ALA A 36 -17.56 8.69 11.64
N SER A 37 -16.80 9.13 12.64
CA SER A 37 -17.33 9.84 13.81
C SER A 37 -17.92 11.20 13.44
N PHE A 38 -17.22 11.93 12.55
CA PHE A 38 -17.70 13.19 11.99
C PHE A 38 -19.00 13.00 11.21
N LEU A 39 -19.05 12.05 10.28
CA LEU A 39 -20.26 11.74 9.50
C LEU A 39 -21.45 11.39 10.40
N ARG A 40 -21.22 10.61 11.46
CA ARG A 40 -22.26 10.25 12.41
C ARG A 40 -22.84 11.48 13.11
N GLU A 41 -22.03 12.48 13.44
CA GLU A 41 -22.52 13.71 14.06
C GLU A 41 -23.29 14.58 13.07
N GLU A 42 -22.82 14.68 11.81
CA GLU A 42 -23.52 15.41 10.75
C GLU A 42 -24.89 14.82 10.44
N VAL A 43 -24.98 13.49 10.35
CA VAL A 43 -26.26 12.79 10.18
C VAL A 43 -27.18 13.01 11.39
N ARG A 44 -26.65 12.97 12.62
CA ARG A 44 -27.44 13.29 13.83
C ARG A 44 -27.92 14.74 13.86
N ARG A 45 -27.11 15.69 13.38
CA ARG A 45 -27.49 17.10 13.25
C ARG A 45 -28.64 17.25 12.26
N LEU A 46 -28.56 16.59 11.11
CA LEU A 46 -29.64 16.57 10.11
C LEU A 46 -30.92 15.94 10.66
N GLN A 47 -30.80 14.81 11.37
CA GLN A 47 -31.94 14.13 12.02
C GLN A 47 -32.64 15.04 13.03
N ARG A 48 -31.89 15.78 13.87
CA ARG A 48 -32.47 16.78 14.79
C ARG A 48 -33.20 17.88 14.05
N ALA A 49 -32.57 18.48 13.03
CA ALA A 49 -33.20 19.53 12.23
C ALA A 49 -34.47 19.04 11.53
N HIS A 50 -34.50 17.78 11.10
CA HIS A 50 -35.69 17.16 10.53
C HIS A 50 -36.82 17.02 11.55
N GLN A 51 -36.51 16.52 12.76
CA GLN A 51 -37.49 16.37 13.85
C GLN A 51 -38.06 17.72 14.32
N GLU A 52 -37.21 18.75 14.39
CA GLU A 52 -37.60 20.11 14.78
C GLU A 52 -38.28 20.90 13.65
N ARG A 53 -38.40 20.32 12.44
CA ARG A 53 -38.89 20.98 11.22
C ARG A 53 -38.10 22.23 10.83
N THR A 54 -36.82 22.27 11.17
CA THR A 54 -35.87 23.35 10.84
C THR A 54 -34.92 22.97 9.70
N MET A 55 -35.03 21.75 9.16
CA MET A 55 -34.23 21.27 8.03
C MET A 55 -34.46 22.10 6.77
N THR A 56 -33.38 22.51 6.11
CA THR A 56 -33.40 23.22 4.82
C THR A 56 -32.78 22.36 3.71
N ALA A 57 -33.08 22.69 2.45
CA ALA A 57 -32.46 22.04 1.30
C ALA A 57 -30.92 22.18 1.30
N ALA A 58 -30.42 23.38 1.66
CA ALA A 58 -28.98 23.63 1.75
C ALA A 58 -28.29 22.76 2.81
N MET A 59 -28.94 22.50 3.96
CA MET A 59 -28.40 21.59 4.96
C MET A 59 -28.32 20.16 4.44
N LEU A 60 -29.33 19.71 3.69
CA LEU A 60 -29.35 18.37 3.10
C LEU A 60 -28.22 18.21 2.06
N GLU A 61 -28.09 19.16 1.13
CA GLU A 61 -27.02 19.18 0.12
C GLU A 61 -25.63 19.18 0.77
N GLN A 62 -25.45 19.96 1.85
CA GLN A 62 -24.20 19.98 2.59
C GLN A 62 -23.87 18.62 3.22
N VAL A 63 -24.84 18.00 3.89
CA VAL A 63 -24.64 16.70 4.56
C VAL A 63 -24.40 15.60 3.52
N GLU A 64 -25.10 15.61 2.39
CA GLU A 64 -24.88 14.67 1.28
C GLU A 64 -23.44 14.77 0.75
N SER A 65 -22.96 15.99 0.48
CA SER A 65 -21.58 16.23 0.05
C SER A 65 -20.56 15.76 1.10
N GLN A 66 -20.82 16.04 2.37
CA GLN A 66 -19.97 15.60 3.48
C GLN A 66 -19.92 14.07 3.57
N ILE A 67 -21.05 13.37 3.42
CA ILE A 67 -21.13 11.90 3.43
C ILE A 67 -20.26 11.29 2.34
N ILE A 68 -20.36 11.79 1.11
CA ILE A 68 -19.56 11.28 -0.02
C ILE A 68 -18.08 11.46 0.26
N GLN A 69 -17.65 12.68 0.64
CA GLN A 69 -16.25 12.97 0.93
C GLN A 69 -15.72 12.14 2.11
N GLY A 70 -16.52 11.98 3.16
CA GLY A 70 -16.14 11.19 4.33
C GLY A 70 -16.05 9.69 4.01
N ALA A 71 -16.94 9.16 3.18
CA ALA A 71 -16.88 7.78 2.71
C ALA A 71 -15.63 7.51 1.87
N ASP A 72 -15.30 8.42 0.94
CA ASP A 72 -14.08 8.34 0.14
C ASP A 72 -12.82 8.35 1.02
N MET A 73 -12.78 9.23 2.03
CA MET A 73 -11.70 9.26 3.01
C MET A 73 -11.58 7.95 3.80
N ILE A 74 -12.70 7.37 4.24
CA ILE A 74 -12.71 6.10 4.96
C ILE A 74 -12.15 5.00 4.07
N LEU A 75 -12.69 4.83 2.86
CA LEU A 75 -12.27 3.79 1.91
C LEU A 75 -10.78 3.91 1.57
N ALA A 76 -10.33 5.11 1.21
CA ALA A 76 -8.92 5.35 0.87
C ALA A 76 -7.96 5.02 2.02
N ASN A 77 -8.36 5.24 3.28
CA ASN A 77 -7.53 4.90 4.42
C ASN A 77 -7.61 3.41 4.76
N LEU A 78 -8.78 2.77 4.67
CA LEU A 78 -8.88 1.32 4.84
C LEU A 78 -8.06 0.56 3.79
N ASP A 79 -8.06 1.02 2.54
CA ASP A 79 -7.23 0.46 1.48
C ASP A 79 -5.73 0.56 1.81
N ARG A 80 -5.26 1.71 2.34
CA ARG A 80 -3.88 1.83 2.83
C ARG A 80 -3.57 0.81 3.92
N GLY A 81 -4.48 0.63 4.88
CA GLY A 81 -4.35 -0.39 5.93
C GLY A 81 -4.22 -1.80 5.35
N ILE A 82 -5.06 -2.14 4.37
CA ILE A 82 -5.01 -3.43 3.66
C ILE A 82 -3.65 -3.62 2.97
N GLN A 83 -3.13 -2.59 2.29
CA GLN A 83 -1.81 -2.68 1.64
C GLN A 83 -0.69 -2.95 2.65
N ILE A 84 -0.71 -2.30 3.82
CA ILE A 84 0.31 -2.54 4.86
C ILE A 84 0.25 -4.00 5.34
N VAL A 85 -0.95 -4.55 5.58
CA VAL A 85 -1.12 -5.95 5.97
C VAL A 85 -0.63 -6.91 4.88
N ARG A 86 -0.90 -6.61 3.60
CA ARG A 86 -0.40 -7.41 2.46
C ARG A 86 1.12 -7.40 2.39
N SER A 87 1.74 -6.22 2.46
CA SER A 87 3.19 -6.07 2.47
C SER A 87 3.82 -6.83 3.65
N PHE A 88 3.23 -6.75 4.84
CA PHE A 88 3.70 -7.50 6.00
C PHE A 88 3.63 -9.02 5.78
N LYS A 89 2.53 -9.52 5.22
CA LYS A 89 2.38 -10.94 4.91
C LYS A 89 3.44 -11.43 3.92
N GLN A 90 3.75 -10.63 2.90
CA GLN A 90 4.78 -10.95 1.91
C GLN A 90 6.18 -11.02 2.55
N VAL A 91 6.53 -10.03 3.38
CA VAL A 91 7.79 -10.04 4.15
C VAL A 91 7.86 -11.22 5.12
N ALA A 92 6.76 -11.56 5.80
CA ALA A 92 6.71 -12.69 6.71
C ALA A 92 6.89 -14.04 5.98
N VAL A 93 6.32 -14.19 4.78
CA VAL A 93 6.52 -15.38 3.93
C VAL A 93 7.97 -15.44 3.43
N ASP A 94 8.54 -14.34 2.96
CA ASP A 94 9.92 -14.26 2.49
C ASP A 94 10.94 -14.51 3.63
N THR A 95 10.62 -14.14 4.87
CA THR A 95 11.49 -14.37 6.04
C THR A 95 11.40 -15.81 6.56
N ALA A 96 10.25 -16.48 6.37
CA ALA A 96 10.06 -17.88 6.74
C ALA A 96 10.60 -18.86 5.68
N SER A 97 10.70 -18.40 4.43
CA SER A 97 11.20 -19.15 3.29
C SER A 97 12.67 -18.79 2.99
N GLU A 98 13.62 -19.56 3.53
CA GLU A 98 14.99 -19.61 2.97
C GLU A 98 15.05 -20.39 1.64
N ALA A 99 13.90 -20.78 1.08
CA ALA A 99 13.84 -21.51 -0.19
C ALA A 99 14.07 -20.56 -1.37
N PRO A 100 14.93 -20.94 -2.34
CA PRO A 100 15.04 -20.24 -3.61
C PRO A 100 13.65 -20.17 -4.26
N ARG A 101 13.21 -18.98 -4.63
CA ARG A 101 11.99 -18.76 -5.41
C ARG A 101 12.35 -18.36 -6.82
N GLU A 102 11.67 -18.95 -7.80
CA GLU A 102 11.67 -18.40 -9.15
C GLU A 102 10.89 -17.08 -9.13
N ILE A 103 11.51 -16.03 -9.68
CA ILE A 103 10.90 -14.71 -9.81
C ILE A 103 10.98 -14.30 -11.27
N GLU A 104 9.91 -13.70 -11.77
CA GLU A 104 9.94 -12.96 -13.03
C GLU A 104 10.56 -11.59 -12.73
N ILE A 105 11.75 -11.35 -13.28
CA ILE A 105 12.57 -10.18 -12.95
C ILE A 105 11.86 -8.89 -13.39
N GLY A 106 11.10 -8.92 -14.49
CA GLY A 106 10.34 -7.76 -14.98
C GLY A 106 9.27 -7.31 -13.99
N GLU A 107 8.38 -8.22 -13.61
CA GLU A 107 7.29 -8.01 -12.65
C GLU A 107 7.85 -7.56 -11.29
N TYR A 108 8.91 -8.19 -10.81
CA TYR A 108 9.53 -7.83 -9.54
C TYR A 108 10.13 -6.42 -9.55
N PHE A 109 10.76 -6.01 -10.66
CA PHE A 109 11.25 -4.65 -10.82
C PHE A 109 10.11 -3.63 -10.90
N ASP A 110 9.02 -3.95 -11.58
CA ASP A 110 7.84 -3.06 -11.67
C ASP A 110 7.12 -2.90 -10.32
N GLU A 111 7.06 -3.95 -9.50
CA GLU A 111 6.58 -3.87 -8.12
C GLU A 111 7.46 -2.94 -7.27
N ILE A 112 8.78 -3.10 -7.36
CA ILE A 112 9.74 -2.24 -6.63
C ILE A 112 9.65 -0.78 -7.10
N LEU A 113 9.56 -0.53 -8.41
CA LEU A 113 9.43 0.81 -8.97
C LEU A 113 8.11 1.45 -8.55
N THR A 114 7.01 0.70 -8.55
CA THR A 114 5.70 1.16 -8.07
C THR A 114 5.72 1.51 -6.58
N ALA A 115 6.39 0.70 -5.76
CA ALA A 115 6.56 0.96 -4.33
C ALA A 115 7.46 2.18 -4.05
N LEU A 116 8.49 2.42 -4.87
CA LEU A 116 9.39 3.56 -4.75
C LEU A 116 8.83 4.85 -5.36
N HIS A 117 7.91 4.75 -6.32
CA HIS A 117 7.37 5.89 -7.07
C HIS A 117 6.81 7.01 -6.18
N PRO A 118 6.02 6.77 -5.11
CA PRO A 118 5.51 7.83 -4.23
C PRO A 118 6.61 8.58 -3.47
N ARG A 119 7.72 7.90 -3.16
CA ARG A 119 8.88 8.49 -2.44
C ARG A 119 9.78 9.26 -3.39
N LEU A 120 10.00 8.73 -4.60
CA LEU A 120 10.78 9.38 -5.65
C LEU A 120 10.08 10.63 -6.20
N ARG A 121 8.74 10.63 -6.27
CA ARG A 121 7.97 11.80 -6.75
C ARG A 121 8.06 13.03 -5.83
N LYS A 122 8.41 12.85 -4.56
CA LYS A 122 8.69 13.94 -3.59
C LYS A 122 10.11 14.49 -3.68
N THR A 123 10.97 13.90 -4.52
CA THR A 123 12.33 14.36 -4.77
C THR A 123 12.49 14.75 -6.24
N SER A 124 13.35 15.71 -6.55
CA SER A 124 13.61 16.16 -7.93
C SER A 124 14.43 15.15 -8.77
N ILE A 125 14.33 13.85 -8.46
CA ILE A 125 15.16 12.79 -9.02
C ILE A 125 14.37 12.10 -10.13
N LYS A 126 14.87 12.18 -11.37
CA LYS A 126 14.36 11.40 -12.50
C LYS A 126 15.01 10.02 -12.48
N SER A 127 14.25 8.97 -12.21
CA SER A 127 14.69 7.59 -12.40
C SER A 127 14.44 7.15 -13.84
N ARG A 128 15.41 6.44 -14.44
CA ARG A 128 15.28 5.76 -15.73
C ARG A 128 15.69 4.31 -15.51
N CYS A 129 14.78 3.37 -15.71
CA CYS A 129 15.09 1.95 -15.70
C CYS A 129 15.35 1.49 -17.13
N VAL A 130 16.45 0.78 -17.36
CA VAL A 130 16.79 0.20 -18.67
C VAL A 130 17.04 -1.28 -18.46
N TYR A 131 16.13 -2.10 -18.99
CA TYR A 131 16.29 -3.55 -19.03
C TYR A 131 16.89 -3.96 -20.38
N ARG A 132 17.95 -4.77 -20.37
CA ARG A 132 18.55 -5.32 -21.59
C ARG A 132 18.47 -6.83 -21.53
N ASN A 133 17.48 -7.40 -22.22
CA ASN A 133 17.39 -8.85 -22.42
C ASN A 133 18.45 -9.27 -23.45
N GLN A 134 19.37 -10.19 -23.11
CA GLN A 134 20.40 -10.69 -24.04
C GLN A 134 19.97 -11.96 -24.80
N SER A 135 18.69 -12.12 -25.13
CA SER A 135 18.17 -13.34 -25.76
C SER A 135 17.91 -13.24 -27.27
N GLU A 136 18.65 -12.39 -28.00
CA GLU A 136 18.43 -12.20 -29.46
C GLU A 136 19.70 -12.26 -30.35
N SER A 137 20.79 -12.90 -29.91
CA SER A 137 22.05 -12.94 -30.69
C SER A 137 22.58 -14.31 -31.09
N ILE A 138 21.80 -15.41 -31.08
CA ILE A 138 22.34 -16.74 -31.43
C ILE A 138 21.69 -17.41 -32.68
N LEU A 139 20.64 -16.87 -33.29
CA LEU A 139 19.95 -17.58 -34.40
C LEU A 139 20.14 -17.06 -35.83
N THR A 140 21.00 -16.08 -36.10
CA THR A 140 21.12 -15.49 -37.46
C THR A 140 22.49 -15.57 -38.14
N GLN A 141 23.37 -16.49 -37.73
CA GLN A 141 24.59 -16.80 -38.50
C GLN A 141 24.84 -18.31 -38.62
N SER A 142 23.91 -19.04 -39.24
CA SER A 142 24.18 -20.36 -39.79
C SER A 142 23.33 -20.66 -41.03
N ARG A 143 23.52 -19.86 -42.10
CA ARG A 143 23.19 -20.24 -43.48
C ARG A 143 23.74 -19.22 -44.48
N SER A 144 24.94 -19.50 -45.01
CA SER A 144 25.29 -19.29 -46.42
C SER A 144 26.72 -19.80 -46.67
N THR A 145 26.80 -21.11 -46.91
CA THR A 145 27.89 -21.81 -47.59
C THR A 145 28.04 -21.37 -49.05
N ARG A 146 29.28 -21.46 -49.55
CA ARG A 146 29.68 -21.69 -50.96
C ARG A 146 29.44 -20.55 -51.95
N SER A 147 30.52 -19.89 -52.39
CA SER A 147 31.29 -20.31 -53.58
C SER A 147 32.67 -19.66 -53.58
#